data_AF-J9ELB0-F1
#
_entry.id   AF-J9ELB0-F1
#
_cell.length_a   1.000
_cell.length_b   1.000
_cell.length_c   1.000
_cell.angle_alpha   90.00
_cell.angle_beta   90.00
_cell.angle_gamma   90.00
#
_symmetry.space_group_name_H-M   'P 1'
#
loop_
_entity.id
_entity.type
_entity.pdbx_description
1 polymer ?
#
loop_
_entity_poly.entity_id
_entity_poly.type
_entity_poly.pdbx_seq_one_letter_code
_entity_poly.pdbx_strand_id
1 'polypeptide(L)'
;MAKELEHLLDQYPVFEYNERQKLRCTLTGHEIPPRFDLLDHYVKTSKFVRAWKMHQIMKEYGEYFDDIGPREFGCKITMKIISKDPDDLLRHINGKKFKKGLEKGQFCKHDLN
;
A
#
# COMPACT_ATOMS: atom_id res chain seq x y z
N MET A 1 -14.98 12.82 -22.60
CA MET A 1 -13.85 12.54 -21.71
C MET A 1 -12.99 11.42 -22.30
N ALA A 2 -11.70 11.37 -21.97
CA ALA A 2 -10.85 10.25 -22.35
C ALA A 2 -11.29 9.04 -21.53
N LYS A 3 -12.04 8.12 -22.15
CA LYS A 3 -12.53 6.90 -21.49
C LYS A 3 -11.38 6.18 -20.77
N GLU A 4 -10.21 6.11 -21.40
CA GLU A 4 -9.01 5.48 -20.85
C GLU A 4 -8.54 6.08 -19.51
N LEU A 5 -8.69 7.39 -19.32
CA LEU A 5 -8.36 8.04 -18.06
C LEU A 5 -9.30 7.58 -16.94
N GLU A 6 -10.60 7.51 -17.23
CA GLU A 6 -11.61 7.05 -16.26
C GLU A 6 -11.35 5.58 -15.87
N HIS A 7 -10.96 4.72 -16.82
CA HIS A 7 -10.59 3.34 -16.53
C HIS A 7 -9.35 3.26 -15.62
N LEU A 8 -8.34 4.12 -15.82
CA LEU A 8 -7.19 4.16 -14.92
C LEU A 8 -7.57 4.64 -13.51
N LEU A 9 -8.49 5.60 -13.40
CA LEU A 9 -8.97 6.10 -12.11
C LEU A 9 -9.79 5.04 -11.37
N ASP A 10 -10.61 4.28 -12.09
CA ASP A 10 -11.36 3.14 -11.57
C ASP A 10 -10.41 2.02 -11.09
N GLN A 11 -9.36 1.73 -11.87
CA GLN A 11 -8.34 0.74 -11.49
C GLN A 11 -7.52 1.18 -10.26
N TYR A 12 -7.30 2.48 -10.10
CA TYR A 12 -6.49 3.06 -9.02
C TYR A 12 -7.30 4.10 -8.22
N PRO A 13 -8.19 3.66 -7.31
CA PRO A 13 -9.02 4.54 -6.46
C PRO A 13 -8.22 5.32 -5.39
N VAL A 14 -6.92 5.49 -5.60
CA VAL A 14 -5.99 6.27 -4.76
C VAL A 14 -5.66 7.63 -5.37
N PHE A 15 -6.19 7.92 -6.56
CA PHE A 15 -6.11 9.23 -7.18
C PHE A 15 -7.36 10.05 -6.85
N GLU A 16 -7.17 11.20 -6.23
CA GLU A 16 -8.24 12.16 -5.90
C GLU A 16 -8.06 13.44 -6.72
N TYR A 17 -9.14 14.10 -7.12
CA TYR A 17 -9.04 15.42 -7.75
C TYR A 17 -8.80 16.50 -6.68
N ASN A 18 -7.71 17.25 -6.82
CA ASN A 18 -7.44 18.42 -6.00
C ASN A 18 -8.23 19.64 -6.49
N GLU A 19 -8.16 20.73 -5.72
CA GLU A 19 -8.80 22.03 -6.04
C GLU A 19 -8.37 22.61 -7.40
N ARG A 20 -7.20 22.22 -7.91
CA ARG A 20 -6.65 22.64 -9.20
C ARG A 20 -7.02 21.69 -10.34
N GLN A 21 -7.99 20.79 -10.15
CA GLN A 21 -8.41 19.76 -11.10
C GLN A 21 -7.26 18.82 -11.52
N LYS A 22 -6.28 18.60 -10.64
CA LYS A 22 -5.18 17.64 -10.81
C LYS A 22 -5.43 16.40 -9.97
N LEU A 23 -4.95 15.26 -10.43
CA LEU A 23 -4.99 13.98 -9.72
C LEU A 23 -3.88 13.93 -8.68
N ARG A 24 -4.22 13.97 -7.40
CA ARG A 24 -3.31 13.76 -6.28
C ARG A 24 -3.33 12.29 -5.90
N CYS A 25 -2.16 11.67 -5.83
CA CYS A 25 -2.02 10.32 -5.29
C CYS A 25 -2.01 10.38 -3.76
N THR A 26 -3.02 9.81 -3.11
CA THR A 26 -3.11 9.75 -1.63
C THR A 26 -1.94 8.98 -1.02
N LEU A 27 -1.31 8.08 -1.78
CA LEU A 27 -0.23 7.22 -1.30
C LEU A 27 1.13 7.91 -1.25
N THR A 28 1.41 8.76 -2.23
CA THR A 28 2.73 9.41 -2.38
C THR A 28 2.68 10.92 -2.20
N GLY A 29 1.48 11.51 -2.13
CA GLY A 29 1.25 12.95 -2.17
C GLY A 29 1.57 13.59 -3.52
N HIS A 30 1.82 12.81 -4.58
CA HIS A 30 2.22 13.36 -5.87
C HIS A 30 1.01 13.86 -6.68
N GLU A 31 1.13 15.05 -7.27
CA GLU A 31 0.07 15.68 -8.06
C GLU A 31 0.36 15.58 -9.56
N ILE A 32 -0.57 15.01 -10.31
CA ILE A 32 -0.45 14.71 -11.74
C ILE A 32 -1.63 15.35 -12.46
N PRO A 33 -1.43 16.03 -13.60
CA PRO A 33 -2.56 16.52 -14.39
C PRO A 33 -3.49 15.38 -14.82
N PRO A 34 -4.81 15.62 -14.98
CA PRO A 34 -5.79 14.60 -15.36
C PRO A 34 -5.67 14.27 -16.85
N ARG A 35 -4.54 13.68 -17.23
CA ARG A 35 -4.20 13.26 -18.59
C ARG A 35 -3.80 11.80 -18.56
N PHE A 36 -4.34 11.03 -19.50
CA PHE A 36 -4.06 9.60 -19.61
C PHE A 36 -2.56 9.33 -19.74
N ASP A 37 -1.86 9.99 -20.66
CA ASP A 37 -0.41 9.78 -20.87
C ASP A 37 0.43 9.98 -19.59
N LEU A 38 0.10 11.01 -18.80
CA LEU A 38 0.83 11.32 -17.57
C LEU A 38 0.49 10.34 -16.45
N LEU A 39 -0.78 9.96 -16.33
CA LEU A 39 -1.22 9.00 -15.34
C LEU A 39 -0.69 7.60 -15.65
N ASP A 40 -0.82 7.14 -16.90
CA ASP A 40 -0.28 5.86 -17.40
C ASP A 40 1.23 5.75 -17.17
N HIS A 41 1.99 6.78 -17.53
CA HIS A 41 3.42 6.80 -17.26
C HIS A 41 3.68 6.76 -15.74
N TYR A 42 2.96 7.55 -14.96
CA TYR A 42 3.15 7.58 -13.51
C TYR A 42 2.88 6.23 -12.85
N VAL A 43 1.79 5.53 -13.21
CA VAL A 43 1.45 4.22 -12.62
C VAL A 43 2.47 3.14 -12.99
N LYS A 44 3.20 3.31 -14.10
CA LYS A 44 4.32 2.46 -14.50
C LYS A 44 5.63 2.78 -13.75
N THR A 45 5.72 3.90 -13.04
CA THR A 45 6.94 4.26 -12.31
C THR A 45 7.13 3.41 -11.05
N SER A 46 8.38 3.12 -10.71
CA SER A 46 8.73 2.41 -9.47
C SER A 46 8.19 3.10 -8.22
N LYS A 47 8.05 4.44 -8.22
CA LYS A 47 7.51 5.19 -7.09
C LYS A 47 6.05 4.85 -6.83
N PHE A 48 5.20 4.91 -7.87
CA PHE A 48 3.81 4.53 -7.73
C PHE A 48 3.66 3.04 -7.48
N VAL A 49 4.34 2.17 -8.25
CA VAL A 49 4.23 0.72 -8.08
C VAL A 49 4.58 0.28 -6.66
N ARG A 50 5.62 0.87 -6.05
CA ARG A 50 5.99 0.62 -4.66
C ARG A 50 4.90 1.07 -3.69
N ALA A 51 4.42 2.31 -3.82
CA ALA A 51 3.38 2.85 -2.96
C ALA A 51 2.05 2.09 -3.10
N TRP A 52 1.67 1.75 -4.34
CA TRP A 52 0.49 0.96 -4.68
C TRP A 52 0.55 -0.42 -4.05
N LYS A 53 1.69 -1.12 -4.16
CA LYS A 53 1.90 -2.40 -3.47
C LYS A 53 1.73 -2.26 -1.96
N MET A 54 2.31 -1.22 -1.36
CA MET A 54 2.12 -0.94 0.08
C MET A 54 0.64 -0.79 0.43
N HIS A 55 -0.09 -0.02 -0.39
CA HIS A 55 -1.51 0.22 -0.19
C HIS A 55 -2.34 -1.05 -0.35
N GLN A 56 -2.06 -1.89 -1.34
CA GLN A 56 -2.71 -3.19 -1.49
C GLN A 56 -2.46 -4.07 -0.27
N ILE A 57 -1.22 -4.14 0.19
CA ILE A 57 -0.84 -4.89 1.39
C ILE A 57 -1.58 -4.34 2.61
N MET A 58 -1.65 -3.03 2.78
CA MET A 58 -2.34 -2.41 3.91
C MET A 58 -3.86 -2.51 3.79
N LYS A 59 -4.41 -2.66 2.58
CA LYS A 59 -5.84 -2.89 2.36
C LYS A 59 -6.23 -4.33 2.67
N GLU A 60 -5.41 -5.30 2.30
CA GLU A 60 -5.66 -6.73 2.54
C GLU A 60 -5.22 -7.18 3.94
N TYR A 61 -4.12 -6.63 4.44
CA TYR A 61 -3.46 -7.05 5.67
C TYR A 61 -3.31 -5.94 6.71
N GLY A 62 -3.88 -4.74 6.49
CA GLY A 62 -3.77 -3.62 7.44
C GLY A 62 -4.35 -3.94 8.81
N GLU A 63 -5.29 -4.88 8.91
CA GLU A 63 -5.77 -5.39 10.20
C GLU A 63 -4.64 -6.03 11.04
N TYR A 64 -3.63 -6.60 10.37
CA TYR A 64 -2.46 -7.22 10.99
C TYR A 64 -1.29 -6.25 11.18
N PHE A 65 -1.24 -5.13 10.49
CA PHE A 65 -0.18 -4.13 10.61
C PHE A 65 -0.63 -2.96 11.48
N ASP A 66 -0.03 -2.82 12.65
CA ASP A 66 -0.31 -1.72 13.57
C ASP A 66 0.71 -0.59 13.39
N ASP A 67 0.26 0.66 13.42
CA ASP A 67 1.17 1.82 13.36
C ASP A 67 1.74 2.08 14.76
N ILE A 68 2.90 1.49 15.05
CA ILE A 68 3.52 1.58 16.37
C ILE A 68 4.50 2.75 16.51
N GLY A 69 4.86 3.39 15.39
CA GLY A 69 5.86 4.45 15.38
C GLY A 69 5.90 5.22 14.06
N PRO A 70 6.66 6.32 14.00
CA PRO A 70 6.66 7.22 12.84
C PRO A 70 7.18 6.55 11.55
N ARG A 71 8.03 5.53 11.67
CA ARG A 71 8.65 4.82 10.53
C ARG A 71 8.50 3.31 10.59
N GLU A 72 7.66 2.81 11.50
CA GLU A 72 7.59 1.39 11.84
C GLU A 72 6.14 0.90 11.96
N PHE A 73 5.87 -0.26 11.38
CA PHE A 73 4.66 -1.04 11.52
C PHE A 73 4.92 -2.27 12.40
N GLY A 74 4.05 -2.53 13.37
CA GLY A 74 4.04 -3.75 14.16
C GLY A 74 3.15 -4.80 13.50
N CYS A 75 3.72 -5.90 13.02
CA CYS A 75 2.94 -7.01 12.49
C CYS A 75 2.41 -7.89 13.62
N LYS A 76 1.08 -7.98 13.81
CA LYS A 76 0.42 -8.81 14.83
C LYS A 76 0.58 -10.31 14.60
N ILE A 77 0.78 -10.74 13.35
CA ILE A 77 0.95 -12.16 13.03
C ILE A 77 2.32 -12.67 13.48
N THR A 78 3.37 -11.90 13.22
CA THR A 78 4.74 -12.31 13.51
C THR A 78 5.34 -11.61 14.73
N MET A 79 4.62 -10.63 15.30
CA MET A 79 5.07 -9.69 16.32
C MET A 79 6.40 -9.03 15.99
N LYS A 80 6.63 -8.76 14.69
CA LYS A 80 7.84 -8.09 14.23
C LYS A 80 7.53 -6.66 13.86
N ILE A 81 8.48 -5.81 14.21
CA ILE A 81 8.56 -4.45 13.72
C ILE A 81 9.11 -4.50 12.29
N ILE A 82 8.40 -3.87 11.38
CA ILE A 82 8.67 -3.77 9.95
C ILE A 82 8.75 -2.29 9.65
N SER A 83 9.66 -1.89 8.78
CA SER A 83 9.72 -0.49 8.40
C SER A 83 8.47 -0.10 7.58
N LYS A 84 8.09 1.18 7.59
CA LYS A 84 7.07 1.74 6.68
C LYS A 84 7.61 1.83 5.24
N ASP A 85 8.20 0.74 4.78
CA ASP A 85 8.82 0.61 3.49
C ASP A 85 8.11 -0.50 2.70
N PRO A 86 7.64 -0.22 1.47
CA PRO A 86 6.93 -1.21 0.67
C PRO A 86 7.75 -2.46 0.39
N ASP A 87 9.08 -2.34 0.27
CA ASP A 87 9.94 -3.50 0.04
C ASP A 87 9.97 -4.43 1.26
N ASP A 88 10.06 -3.86 2.47
CA ASP A 88 10.08 -4.60 3.72
C ASP A 88 8.74 -5.29 3.99
N LEU A 89 7.63 -4.55 3.81
CA LEU A 89 6.28 -5.12 3.89
C LEU A 89 6.06 -6.24 2.87
N LEU A 90 6.48 -6.05 1.62
CA LEU A 90 6.34 -7.06 0.57
C LEU A 90 7.16 -8.31 0.90
N ARG A 91 8.41 -8.14 1.34
CA ARG A 91 9.25 -9.25 1.78
C ARG A 91 8.65 -9.96 2.99
N HIS A 92 8.05 -9.21 3.90
CA HIS A 92 7.39 -9.75 5.09
C HIS A 92 6.20 -10.63 4.74
N ILE A 93 5.26 -10.10 3.93
CA ILE A 93 4.05 -10.85 3.56
C ILE A 93 4.35 -12.04 2.66
N ASN A 94 5.41 -11.96 1.84
CA ASN A 94 5.89 -13.09 1.06
C ASN A 94 6.68 -14.10 1.89
N GLY A 95 7.04 -13.74 3.12
CA GLY A 95 7.75 -14.59 4.05
C GLY A 95 6.93 -15.78 4.50
N LYS A 96 7.60 -16.95 4.61
CA LYS A 96 6.99 -18.20 5.07
C LYS A 96 6.32 -18.06 6.45
N LYS A 97 6.87 -17.21 7.34
CA LYS A 97 6.33 -17.00 8.70
C LYS A 97 4.99 -16.26 8.68
N PHE A 98 4.88 -15.19 7.88
CA PHE A 98 3.63 -14.43 7.76
C PHE A 98 2.53 -15.28 7.14
N LYS A 99 2.81 -15.94 6.00
CA LYS A 99 1.87 -16.85 5.34
C LYS A 99 1.39 -17.96 6.27
N LYS A 100 2.31 -18.65 6.97
CA LYS A 100 1.95 -19.68 7.95
C LYS A 100 1.10 -19.14 9.11
N GLY A 101 1.38 -17.92 9.56
CA GLY A 101 0.61 -17.30 10.64
C GLY A 101 -0.82 -16.98 10.21
N LEU A 102 -0.99 -16.44 8.99
CA LEU A 102 -2.28 -16.22 8.36
C LEU A 102 -3.07 -17.52 8.15
N GLU A 103 -2.44 -18.55 7.55
CA GLU A 103 -3.07 -19.85 7.28
C GLU A 103 -3.58 -20.51 8.56
N LYS A 104 -2.85 -20.36 9.66
CA LYS A 104 -3.25 -20.93 10.95
C LYS A 104 -4.28 -20.08 11.69
N GLY A 105 -4.65 -18.89 11.19
CA GLY A 105 -5.45 -17.92 11.92
C GLY A 105 -4.85 -17.54 13.28
N GLN A 106 -3.55 -17.81 13.46
CA GLN A 106 -2.86 -17.58 14.71
C GLN A 106 -2.44 -16.12 14.74
N PHE A 107 -3.34 -15.27 15.22
CA PHE A 107 -2.91 -14.13 16.00
C PHE A 107 -2.25 -14.74 17.22
N CYS A 108 -0.93 -14.95 17.18
CA CYS A 108 -0.21 -15.43 18.33
C CYS A 108 -0.39 -14.40 19.45
N LYS A 109 -1.38 -14.63 20.32
CA LYS A 109 -1.36 -14.20 21.70
C LYS A 109 -0.27 -15.02 22.40
N HIS A 110 0.97 -14.95 21.92
CA HIS A 110 2.08 -15.64 22.53
C HIS A 110 2.87 -14.60 23.31
N ASP A 111 2.48 -14.52 24.58
CA ASP A 111 3.38 -14.31 25.70
C ASP A 111 4.26 -13.06 25.59
N LEU A 112 3.66 -11.92 25.93
CA LEU A 112 4.38 -10.96 26.75
C LEU A 112 4.59 -11.64 28.12
N ASN A 113 5.71 -12.33 28.29
CA ASN A 113 6.24 -12.64 29.63
C ASN A 113 7.57 -11.95 29.81
#